data_AF-A0A8H3DXJ6-F1
#
_entry.id   AF-A0A8H3DXJ6-F1
#
_cell.length_a   1.000
_cell.length_b   1.000
_cell.length_c   1.000
_cell.angle_alpha   90.00
_cell.angle_beta   90.00
_cell.angle_gamma   90.00
#
_symmetry.space_group_name_H-M   'P 1'
#
loop_
_entity.id
_entity.type
_entity.pdbx_description
1 polymer ?
#
loop_
_entity_poly.entity_id
_entity_poly.type
_entity_poly.pdbx_seq_one_letter_code
_entity_poly.pdbx_strand_id
1 'polypeptide(L)'
;MQVINSTHEPPTDVEQVVKEEIRFGVAPIRTYRRSLIPSFILDIYFLQRNAAQHAAALALRDAVLNLRYNGAFVAVPLHRVNSAPIGPHPVGSYEIWVPSESFASVYSYLCQHRGDLSILIHPLTREEVSF
;
A
#
# COMPACT_ATOMS: atom_id res chain seq x y z
N MET A 1 23.56 23.90 19.60
CA MET A 1 23.71 22.51 19.13
C MET A 1 23.08 21.63 20.20
N GLN A 2 21.87 21.14 19.97
CA GLN A 2 21.13 20.32 20.93
C GLN A 2 20.79 19.01 20.24
N VAL A 3 21.39 17.92 20.70
CA VAL A 3 21.19 16.56 20.18
C VAL A 3 19.94 16.00 20.85
N ILE A 4 18.91 15.73 20.07
CA ILE A 4 17.72 15.00 20.53
C ILE A 4 17.97 13.50 20.35
N ASN A 5 18.26 12.79 21.44
CA ASN A 5 18.12 11.34 21.49
C ASN A 5 16.64 11.03 21.71
N SER A 6 15.97 10.51 20.68
CA SER A 6 14.67 9.84 20.83
C SER A 6 14.87 8.37 20.55
N THR A 7 15.13 7.59 21.59
CA THR A 7 14.97 6.14 21.56
C THR A 7 13.49 5.84 21.68
N HIS A 8 12.76 5.90 20.57
CA HIS A 8 11.41 5.35 20.53
C HIS A 8 11.54 3.85 20.31
N GLU A 9 11.45 3.06 21.38
CA GLU A 9 11.29 1.62 21.20
C GLU A 9 9.99 1.37 20.42
N PRO A 10 10.00 0.46 19.43
CA PRO A 10 8.83 0.18 18.64
C PRO A 10 7.74 -0.44 19.52
N PRO A 11 6.46 -0.09 19.34
CA PRO A 11 5.37 -0.64 20.14
C PRO A 11 5.33 -2.16 19.98
N THR A 12 5.35 -2.88 21.10
CA THR A 12 5.34 -4.36 21.15
C THR A 12 3.93 -4.94 21.07
N ASP A 13 2.90 -4.10 21.16
CA ASP A 13 1.51 -4.50 21.08
C ASP A 13 1.01 -4.45 19.62
N VAL A 14 0.82 -5.64 19.04
CA VAL A 14 0.32 -5.83 17.68
C VAL A 14 -1.08 -5.22 17.51
N GLU A 15 -1.95 -5.24 18.52
CA GLU A 15 -3.25 -4.58 18.42
C GLU A 15 -3.13 -3.06 18.39
N GLN A 16 -2.16 -2.49 19.10
CA GLN A 16 -1.93 -1.05 19.09
C GLN A 16 -1.35 -0.60 17.76
N VAL A 17 -0.36 -1.32 17.22
CA VAL A 17 0.19 -1.06 15.88
C VAL A 17 -0.91 -1.17 14.81
N VAL A 18 -1.72 -2.23 14.85
CA VAL A 18 -2.84 -2.42 13.92
C VAL A 18 -3.89 -1.32 14.08
N LYS A 19 -4.23 -0.90 15.31
CA LYS A 19 -5.18 0.21 15.54
C LYS A 19 -4.63 1.56 15.11
N GLU A 20 -3.33 1.81 15.25
CA GLU A 20 -2.69 3.04 14.78
C GLU A 20 -2.56 3.04 13.25
N GLU A 21 -2.20 1.91 12.63
CA GLU A 21 -2.18 1.74 11.17
C GLU A 21 -3.57 1.79 10.56
N ILE A 22 -4.60 1.28 11.23
CA ILE A 22 -6.01 1.46 10.87
C ILE A 22 -6.46 2.90 11.13
N ARG A 23 -5.97 3.58 12.18
CA ARG A 23 -6.34 4.97 12.45
C ARG A 23 -5.68 5.94 11.46
N PHE A 24 -4.51 5.60 10.90
CA PHE A 24 -3.88 6.37 9.81
C PHE A 24 -4.34 5.93 8.41
N GLY A 25 -4.61 4.64 8.20
CA GLY A 25 -5.10 4.07 6.94
C GLY A 25 -6.63 4.07 6.76
N VAL A 26 -7.37 4.34 7.83
CA VAL A 26 -8.85 4.39 7.88
C VAL A 26 -9.33 5.59 8.71
N ALA A 27 -8.46 6.56 9.04
CA ALA A 27 -8.96 7.90 9.36
C ALA A 27 -9.93 8.27 8.24
N PRO A 28 -11.17 8.69 8.55
CA PRO A 28 -12.08 9.10 7.50
C PRO A 28 -11.32 10.10 6.63
N ILE A 29 -11.28 9.86 5.33
CA ILE A 29 -10.71 10.72 4.27
C ILE A 29 -11.13 12.21 4.42
N ARG A 30 -12.05 12.50 5.34
CA ARG A 30 -12.55 13.79 5.79
C ARG A 30 -11.61 14.63 6.66
N THR A 31 -10.62 14.07 7.37
CA THR A 31 -9.90 14.84 8.42
C THR A 31 -8.42 15.13 8.13
N TYR A 32 -7.79 14.48 7.15
CA TYR A 32 -6.67 15.15 6.50
C TYR A 32 -7.28 16.38 5.83
N ARG A 33 -6.81 17.58 6.19
CA ARG A 33 -7.02 18.76 5.37
C ARG A 33 -6.76 18.29 3.94
N ARG A 34 -7.77 18.42 3.09
CA ARG A 34 -7.83 18.01 1.68
C ARG A 34 -6.84 18.86 0.87
N SER A 35 -5.59 18.83 1.28
CA SER A 35 -4.48 19.67 0.84
C SER A 35 -3.68 18.83 -0.13
N LEU A 36 -3.95 19.04 -1.42
CA LEU A 36 -2.99 19.22 -2.53
C LEU A 36 -1.80 18.27 -2.72
N ILE A 37 -1.56 17.30 -1.83
CA ILE A 37 -0.50 16.31 -1.96
C ILE A 37 -1.12 15.17 -2.76
N PRO A 38 -0.68 14.96 -4.01
CA PRO A 38 -1.16 13.83 -4.77
C PRO A 38 -0.74 12.54 -4.05
N SER A 39 -1.61 11.55 -4.07
CA SER A 39 -1.25 10.19 -3.69
C SER A 39 -1.73 9.25 -4.77
N PHE A 40 -1.25 8.02 -4.75
CA PHE A 40 -1.50 7.02 -5.76
C PHE A 40 -2.03 5.75 -5.10
N ILE A 41 -2.90 5.07 -5.81
CA ILE A 41 -3.26 3.67 -5.55
C ILE A 41 -2.59 2.83 -6.62
N LEU A 42 -1.92 1.78 -6.18
CA LEU A 42 -1.32 0.78 -7.03
C LEU A 42 -2.08 -0.53 -6.79
N ASP A 43 -2.86 -0.95 -7.77
CA ASP A 43 -3.60 -2.22 -7.77
C ASP A 43 -2.72 -3.33 -8.31
N ILE A 44 -2.36 -4.27 -7.44
CA ILE A 44 -1.61 -5.46 -7.84
C ILE A 44 -2.62 -6.54 -8.21
N TYR A 45 -2.57 -7.01 -9.45
CA TYR A 45 -3.46 -8.05 -9.96
C TYR A 45 -2.78 -9.40 -10.08
N PHE A 46 -3.55 -10.44 -9.80
CA PHE A 46 -3.17 -11.84 -9.99
C PHE A 46 -4.37 -12.64 -10.48
N LEU A 47 -4.12 -13.67 -11.29
CA LEU A 47 -5.17 -14.58 -11.73
C LEU A 47 -5.60 -15.48 -10.56
N GLN A 48 -6.86 -15.37 -10.12
CA GLN A 48 -7.39 -16.07 -8.93
C GLN A 48 -7.28 -17.61 -8.98
N ARG A 49 -7.12 -18.20 -10.18
CA ARG A 49 -6.94 -19.66 -10.37
C ARG A 49 -5.50 -20.06 -10.66
N ASN A 50 -4.55 -19.13 -10.52
CA ASN A 50 -3.13 -19.39 -10.68
C ASN A 50 -2.43 -19.32 -9.32
N ALA A 51 -2.14 -20.48 -8.74
CA ALA A 51 -1.51 -20.57 -7.41
C ALA A 51 -0.14 -19.88 -7.35
N ALA A 52 0.64 -19.93 -8.44
CA ALA A 52 1.95 -19.29 -8.50
C ALA A 52 1.83 -17.75 -8.48
N GLN A 53 0.91 -17.18 -9.26
CA GLN A 53 0.67 -15.73 -9.22
C GLN A 53 0.08 -15.29 -7.88
N HIS A 54 -0.82 -16.07 -7.28
CA HIS A 54 -1.36 -15.76 -5.95
C HIS A 54 -0.23 -15.73 -4.89
N ALA A 55 0.65 -16.74 -4.88
CA ALA A 55 1.79 -16.78 -3.98
C ALA A 55 2.77 -15.61 -4.22
N ALA A 56 3.07 -15.30 -5.49
CA ALA A 56 3.92 -14.17 -5.86
C ALA A 56 3.32 -12.83 -5.42
N ALA A 57 2.01 -12.65 -5.55
CA ALA A 57 1.30 -11.44 -5.14
C ALA A 57 1.41 -11.20 -3.63
N LEU A 58 1.22 -12.25 -2.82
CA LEU A 58 1.38 -12.17 -1.37
C LEU A 58 2.85 -11.94 -0.96
N ALA A 59 3.79 -12.64 -1.59
CA ALA A 59 5.22 -12.43 -1.32
C ALA A 59 5.67 -11.00 -1.64
N LEU A 60 5.18 -10.41 -2.75
CA LEU A 60 5.45 -9.01 -3.08
C LEU A 60 4.83 -8.06 -2.05
N ARG A 61 3.61 -8.34 -1.58
CA ARG A 61 2.93 -7.55 -0.54
C ARG A 61 3.75 -7.53 0.75
N ASP A 62 4.22 -8.70 1.18
CA ASP A 62 5.04 -8.84 2.39
C ASP A 62 6.40 -8.14 2.25
N ALA A 63 7.01 -8.19 1.07
CA ALA A 63 8.25 -7.47 0.80
C ALA A 63 8.08 -5.95 0.88
N VAL A 64 6.98 -5.40 0.35
CA VAL A 64 6.63 -3.97 0.47
C VAL A 64 6.42 -3.59 1.94
N LEU A 65 5.71 -4.41 2.73
CA LEU A 65 5.53 -4.18 4.17
C LEU A 65 6.86 -4.13 4.92
N ASN A 66 7.75 -5.08 4.65
CA ASN A 66 9.07 -5.13 5.26
C ASN A 66 9.92 -3.91 4.90
N LEU A 67 9.90 -3.47 3.63
CA LEU A 67 10.62 -2.27 3.20
C LEU A 67 10.07 -0.99 3.82
N ARG A 68 8.74 -0.87 3.93
CA ARG A 68 8.11 0.22 4.69
C ARG A 68 8.57 0.20 6.15
N TYR A 69 8.52 -0.95 6.81
CA TYR A 69 8.91 -1.10 8.21
C TYR A 69 10.37 -0.68 8.44
N ASN A 70 11.24 -0.99 7.48
CA ASN A 70 12.67 -0.62 7.51
C ASN A 70 12.94 0.84 7.05
N GLY A 71 11.90 1.63 6.77
CA GLY A 71 12.04 3.04 6.39
C GLY A 71 12.56 3.29 4.97
N ALA A 72 12.51 2.30 4.08
CA ALA A 72 12.99 2.46 2.70
C ALA A 72 12.10 3.42 1.87
N PHE A 73 10.79 3.43 2.14
CA PHE A 73 9.79 4.32 1.55
C PHE A 73 8.48 4.27 2.34
N VAL A 74 7.54 5.17 2.04
CA VAL A 74 6.16 5.09 2.55
C VAL A 74 5.28 4.39 1.52
N ALA A 75 4.76 3.21 1.87
CA ALA A 75 3.79 2.47 1.07
C ALA A 75 2.90 1.62 1.98
N VAL A 76 1.58 1.82 1.94
CA VAL A 76 0.64 1.16 2.87
C VAL A 76 -0.23 0.18 2.07
N PRO A 77 0.07 -1.13 2.09
CA PRO A 77 -0.85 -2.14 1.58
C PRO A 77 -2.14 -2.13 2.39
N LEU A 78 -3.27 -2.04 1.71
CA LEU A 78 -4.56 -2.08 2.40
C LEU A 78 -4.82 -3.48 2.98
N HIS A 79 -5.69 -3.52 3.98
CA HIS A 79 -5.95 -4.74 4.75
C HIS A 79 -6.50 -5.88 3.88
N ARG A 80 -7.33 -5.54 2.89
CA ARG A 80 -8.05 -6.53 2.08
C ARG A 80 -7.18 -7.05 0.93
N VAL A 81 -7.16 -8.37 0.77
CA VAL A 81 -6.77 -9.05 -0.47
C VAL A 81 -8.01 -9.67 -1.06
N ASN A 82 -8.37 -9.25 -2.27
CA ASN A 82 -9.51 -9.77 -3.02
C ASN A 82 -9.09 -11.07 -3.72
N SER A 83 -9.59 -12.21 -3.27
CA SER A 83 -9.32 -13.51 -3.91
C SER A 83 -10.18 -13.79 -5.15
N ALA A 84 -11.04 -12.85 -5.52
CA ALA A 84 -11.96 -12.89 -6.65
C ALA A 84 -12.22 -11.46 -7.16
N PRO A 85 -12.84 -11.27 -8.34
CA PRO A 85 -13.22 -9.95 -8.82
C PRO A 85 -14.17 -9.26 -7.83
N ILE A 86 -13.84 -8.04 -7.41
CA ILE A 86 -14.63 -7.23 -6.47
C ILE A 86 -14.56 -5.77 -6.93
N GLY A 87 -15.72 -5.11 -7.05
CA GLY A 87 -15.78 -3.71 -7.50
C GLY A 87 -15.21 -3.55 -8.93
N PRO A 88 -14.36 -2.54 -9.19
CA PRO A 88 -13.76 -2.31 -10.51
C PRO A 88 -12.65 -3.31 -10.86
N HIS A 89 -12.26 -4.20 -9.95
CA HIS A 89 -11.16 -5.14 -10.13
C HIS A 89 -11.64 -6.40 -10.86
N PRO A 90 -11.12 -6.70 -12.07
CA PRO A 90 -11.64 -7.79 -12.90
C PRO A 90 -11.13 -9.18 -12.51
N VAL A 91 -10.13 -9.26 -11.63
CA VAL A 91 -9.48 -10.49 -11.15
C VAL A 91 -9.10 -10.32 -9.67
N GLY A 92 -8.41 -11.30 -9.08
CA GLY A 92 -7.86 -11.14 -7.74
C GLY A 92 -6.91 -9.94 -7.64
N SER A 93 -7.03 -9.17 -6.57
CA SER A 93 -6.28 -7.93 -6.40
C SER A 93 -5.99 -7.56 -4.95
N TYR A 94 -5.03 -6.66 -4.74
CA TYR A 94 -4.95 -5.84 -3.53
C TYR A 94 -4.39 -4.46 -3.86
N GLU A 95 -4.65 -3.51 -2.98
CA GLU A 95 -4.26 -2.11 -3.16
C GLU A 95 -3.07 -1.73 -2.27
N ILE A 96 -2.21 -0.87 -2.79
CA ILE A 96 -1.16 -0.19 -2.04
C ILE A 96 -1.36 1.31 -2.19
N TRP A 97 -1.57 2.01 -1.08
CA TRP A 97 -1.56 3.47 -1.05
C TRP A 97 -0.12 4.00 -0.95
N VAL A 98 0.20 5.00 -1.76
CA VAL A 98 1.54 5.59 -1.83
C VAL A 98 1.44 7.12 -1.93
N PRO A 99 2.10 7.89 -1.05
CA PRO A 99 2.17 9.35 -1.20
C PRO A 99 3.11 9.73 -2.34
N SER A 100 2.87 10.87 -3.00
CA SER A 100 3.68 11.36 -4.13
C SER A 100 5.19 11.33 -3.88
N GLU A 101 5.63 11.65 -2.67
CA GLU A 101 7.04 11.71 -2.28
C GLU A 101 7.72 10.33 -2.32
N SER A 102 6.97 9.25 -2.12
CA SER A 102 7.47 7.87 -2.18
C SER A 102 7.16 7.16 -3.49
N PHE A 103 6.37 7.79 -4.38
CA PHE A 103 5.90 7.16 -5.61
C PHE A 103 7.04 6.62 -6.48
N ALA A 104 8.05 7.43 -6.77
CA ALA A 104 9.16 7.02 -7.65
C ALA A 104 9.93 5.81 -7.09
N SER A 105 10.18 5.78 -5.78
CA SER A 105 10.88 4.68 -5.11
C SER A 105 10.06 3.39 -5.14
N VAL A 106 8.76 3.47 -4.80
CA VAL A 106 7.85 2.32 -4.79
C VAL A 106 7.65 1.78 -6.21
N TYR A 107 7.38 2.67 -7.17
CA TYR A 107 7.23 2.32 -8.58
C TYR A 107 8.48 1.62 -9.13
N SER A 108 9.66 2.17 -8.86
CA SER A 108 10.93 1.59 -9.30
C SER A 108 11.17 0.20 -8.72
N TYR A 109 10.83 0.00 -7.43
CA TYR A 109 10.90 -1.31 -6.79
C TYR A 109 9.93 -2.30 -7.45
N LEU A 110 8.67 -1.92 -7.63
CA LEU A 110 7.67 -2.79 -8.25
C LEU A 110 8.03 -3.16 -9.70
N CYS A 111 8.56 -2.23 -10.48
CA CYS A 111 9.05 -2.52 -11.84
C CYS A 111 10.12 -3.62 -11.87
N GLN A 112 10.99 -3.69 -10.86
CA GLN A 112 12.06 -4.67 -10.76
C GLN A 112 11.61 -6.01 -10.17
N HIS A 113 10.58 -6.00 -9.31
CA HIS A 113 10.23 -7.14 -8.47
C HIS A 113 8.83 -7.73 -8.70
N ARG A 114 7.98 -7.13 -9.55
CA ARG A 114 6.61 -7.62 -9.78
C ARG A 114 6.51 -8.95 -10.52
N GLY A 115 7.57 -9.37 -11.21
CA GLY A 115 7.53 -10.55 -12.09
C GLY A 115 6.38 -10.47 -13.10
N ASP A 116 5.55 -11.50 -13.14
CA ASP A 116 4.42 -11.62 -14.06
C ASP A 116 3.11 -10.96 -13.56
N LEU A 117 3.14 -10.29 -12.40
CA LEU A 117 1.96 -9.59 -11.86
C LEU A 117 1.69 -8.31 -12.64
N SER A 118 0.43 -8.06 -12.97
CA SER A 118 -0.01 -6.81 -13.59
C SER A 118 -0.28 -5.77 -12.52
N ILE A 119 0.05 -4.50 -12.81
CA ILE A 119 -0.16 -3.39 -11.89
C ILE A 119 -0.91 -2.28 -12.62
N LEU A 120 -2.09 -1.90 -12.11
CA LEU A 120 -2.73 -0.64 -12.49
C LEU A 120 -2.31 0.42 -11.48
N ILE A 121 -2.02 1.61 -11.97
CA ILE A 121 -1.62 2.74 -11.14
C ILE A 121 -2.54 3.89 -11.49
N HIS A 122 -3.15 4.50 -10.48
CA HIS A 122 -3.92 5.69 -10.66
C HIS A 122 -3.71 6.68 -9.52
N PRO A 123 -3.81 8.00 -9.79
CA PRO A 123 -3.83 8.98 -8.72
C PRO A 123 -5.12 8.82 -7.90
N LEU A 124 -5.02 9.09 -6.60
CA LEU A 124 -6.16 9.27 -5.73
C LEU A 124 -6.60 10.73 -5.79
N THR A 125 -7.56 11.02 -6.67
CA THR A 125 -8.16 12.35 -6.85
C THR A 125 -9.50 12.45 -6.12
N ARG A 126 -10.17 13.60 -6.24
CA ARG A 126 -11.50 13.80 -5.66
C ARG A 126 -12.58 13.00 -6.41
N GLU A 127 -12.33 12.69 -7.67
CA GLU A 127 -13.28 12.09 -8.59
C GLU A 127 -12.84 10.65 -8.91
N GLU A 128 -13.69 9.69 -8.55
CA GLU A 128 -13.56 8.31 -9.00
C GLU A 128 -14.58 8.07 -10.11
N VAL A 129 -14.15 7.47 -11.22
CA VAL A 129 -15.05 7.06 -12.30
C VAL A 129 -15.33 5.58 -12.12
N SER A 130 -16.54 5.25 -11.66
CA SER A 130 -17.03 3.88 -11.65
C SER A 130 -17.55 3.53 -13.05
N PHE A 131 -17.00 2.47 -13.65
CA PHE A 131 -17.45 1.93 -14.93
C PHE A 131 -18.49 0.81 -14.75
#